data_AF-A0A0Q5IMQ3-F1
#
_entry.id   AF-A0A0Q5IMQ3-F1
#
_cell.length_a   1.000
_cell.length_b   1.000
_cell.length_c   1.000
_cell.angle_alpha   90.00
_cell.angle_beta   90.00
_cell.angle_gamma   90.00
#
_symmetry.space_group_name_H-M   'P 1'
#
loop_
_entity.id
_entity.type
_entity.pdbx_description
1 polymer ?
#
loop_
_entity_poly.entity_id
_entity_poly.type
_entity_poly.pdbx_seq_one_letter_code
_entity_poly.pdbx_strand_id
1 'polypeptide(L)'
;MTAWKQALVFSATVACLLACNVARADHMDMRIVHDYPAGAPAIAQIHAWLLQQPRPSGQTRQMPPPAAADLGTVRVSTVLFDRPVGTRIDAATAALPLPSQGRPRDEVTIDACNAGQRYRWVYVWQQTPAAAWQLRTYQMKTVADCAAPPDEAMPASGS
;
A
#
# COMPACT_ATOMS: atom_id res chain seq x y z
N MET A 1 32.67 -71.95 42.22
CA MET A 1 31.51 -71.37 42.93
C MET A 1 31.68 -69.85 42.91
N THR A 2 30.70 -69.12 42.36
CA THR A 2 30.20 -67.76 42.73
C THR A 2 31.22 -66.64 43.03
N ALA A 3 31.11 -65.38 42.62
CA ALA A 3 30.12 -64.54 41.93
C ALA A 3 30.84 -63.17 41.73
N TRP A 4 30.80 -62.55 40.55
CA TRP A 4 29.89 -61.44 40.19
C TRP A 4 30.15 -60.12 40.94
N LYS A 5 30.69 -59.09 40.25
CA LYS A 5 29.91 -57.93 39.77
C LYS A 5 30.82 -56.84 39.18
N GLN A 6 30.54 -56.52 37.92
CA GLN A 6 31.02 -55.33 37.23
C GLN A 6 30.32 -54.09 37.79
N ALA A 7 31.07 -53.02 38.03
CA ALA A 7 30.51 -51.69 38.27
C ALA A 7 30.84 -50.81 37.04
N LEU A 8 29.93 -50.81 36.07
CA LEU A 8 29.89 -49.84 34.98
C LEU A 8 29.33 -48.53 35.55
N VAL A 9 30.18 -47.52 35.73
CA VAL A 9 29.73 -46.15 35.99
C VAL A 9 29.44 -45.50 34.65
N PHE A 10 28.16 -45.49 34.27
CA PHE A 10 27.65 -44.73 33.14
C PHE A 10 27.67 -43.24 33.48
N SER A 11 28.65 -42.50 32.98
CA SER A 11 28.56 -41.03 32.92
C SER A 11 27.56 -40.66 31.83
N ALA A 12 26.33 -40.36 32.22
CA ALA A 12 25.34 -39.76 31.35
C ALA A 12 25.77 -38.32 31.02
N THR A 13 26.24 -38.11 29.79
CA THR A 13 26.44 -36.79 29.21
C THR A 13 25.07 -36.13 29.04
N VAL A 14 24.78 -35.13 29.86
CA VAL A 14 23.61 -34.26 29.72
C VAL A 14 23.79 -33.45 28.43
N ALA A 15 23.14 -33.90 27.35
CA ALA A 15 23.02 -33.12 26.13
C ALA A 15 22.10 -31.92 26.42
N CYS A 16 22.69 -30.71 26.48
CA CYS A 16 21.94 -29.47 26.50
C CYS A 16 21.06 -29.41 25.24
N LEU A 17 19.75 -29.59 25.41
CA LEU A 17 18.74 -29.22 24.43
C LEU A 17 18.74 -27.69 24.33
N LEU A 18 19.59 -27.16 23.45
CA LEU A 18 19.40 -25.83 22.86
C LEU A 18 18.13 -25.89 22.02
N ALA A 19 16.99 -25.71 22.68
CA ALA A 19 15.76 -25.35 22.00
C ALA A 19 16.02 -23.99 21.35
N CYS A 20 16.28 -24.00 20.04
CA CYS A 20 16.19 -22.80 19.23
C CYS A 20 14.76 -22.27 19.38
N ASN A 21 14.56 -21.30 20.26
CA ASN A 21 13.35 -20.47 20.26
C ASN A 21 13.39 -19.68 18.95
N VAL A 22 12.92 -20.28 17.86
CA VAL A 22 12.50 -19.52 16.69
C VAL A 22 11.29 -18.74 17.18
N ALA A 23 11.53 -17.50 17.62
CA ALA A 23 10.46 -16.55 17.84
C ALA A 23 9.77 -16.41 16.47
N ARG A 24 8.65 -17.12 16.27
CA ARG A 24 7.73 -16.79 15.20
C ARG A 24 7.26 -15.39 15.52
N ALA A 25 7.74 -14.41 14.76
CA ALA A 25 7.04 -13.15 14.70
C ALA A 25 5.65 -13.47 14.17
N ASP A 26 4.60 -13.06 14.88
CA ASP A 26 3.27 -13.06 14.30
C ASP A 26 3.27 -12.12 13.10
N HIS A 27 2.52 -12.46 12.05
CA HIS A 27 2.38 -11.63 10.85
C HIS A 27 0.93 -11.18 10.72
N MET A 28 0.73 -9.98 10.17
CA MET A 28 -0.59 -9.38 9.96
C MET A 28 -0.67 -8.66 8.62
N ASP A 29 -1.89 -8.56 8.10
CA ASP A 29 -2.22 -7.69 6.98
C ASP A 29 -2.61 -6.31 7.52
N MET A 30 -2.02 -5.26 6.95
CA MET A 30 -2.25 -3.89 7.35
C MET A 30 -2.95 -3.12 6.23
N ARG A 31 -3.89 -2.25 6.59
CA ARG A 31 -4.51 -1.29 5.68
C ARG A 31 -4.37 0.11 6.22
N ILE A 32 -3.82 1.00 5.41
CA ILE A 32 -3.60 2.41 5.72
C ILE A 32 -4.43 3.23 4.73
N VAL A 33 -5.19 4.19 5.23
CA VAL A 33 -6.04 5.04 4.39
C VAL A 33 -5.75 6.50 4.71
N HIS A 34 -5.54 7.27 3.65
CA HIS A 34 -5.34 8.72 3.71
C HIS A 34 -6.31 9.41 2.76
N ASP A 35 -6.99 10.43 3.25
CA ASP A 35 -7.87 11.28 2.48
C ASP A 35 -7.23 12.67 2.37
N TYR A 36 -7.02 13.14 1.14
CA TYR A 36 -6.39 14.41 0.82
C TYR A 36 -7.43 15.35 0.20
N PRO A 37 -7.71 16.51 0.81
CA PRO A 37 -8.65 17.47 0.24
C PRO A 37 -8.12 18.05 -1.07
N ALA A 38 -9.01 18.54 -1.93
CA ALA A 38 -8.66 19.20 -3.18
C ALA A 38 -7.65 20.34 -2.94
N GLY A 39 -6.65 20.46 -3.83
CA GLY A 39 -5.58 21.45 -3.72
C GLY A 39 -4.50 21.15 -2.66
N ALA A 40 -4.59 20.04 -1.91
CA ALA A 40 -3.54 19.67 -0.98
C ALA A 40 -2.19 19.46 -1.70
N PRO A 41 -1.06 19.90 -1.14
CA PRO A 41 0.26 19.76 -1.78
C PRO A 41 0.65 18.29 -2.01
N ALA A 42 0.09 17.37 -1.21
CA ALA A 42 0.27 15.94 -1.38
C ALA A 42 -0.26 15.41 -2.73
N ILE A 43 -1.29 16.04 -3.30
CA ILE A 43 -1.89 15.63 -4.57
C ILE A 43 -0.87 15.77 -5.72
N ALA A 44 -0.01 16.79 -5.70
CA ALA A 44 1.05 16.94 -6.69
C ALA A 44 2.04 15.76 -6.67
N GLN A 45 2.36 15.25 -5.48
CA GLN A 45 3.26 14.11 -5.31
C GLN A 45 2.59 12.78 -5.71
N ILE A 46 1.30 12.62 -5.39
CA ILE A 46 0.49 11.46 -5.86
C ILE A 46 0.41 11.46 -7.38
N HIS A 47 0.16 12.61 -8.00
CA HIS A 47 0.12 12.76 -9.45
C HIS A 47 1.49 12.45 -10.08
N ALA A 48 2.59 12.96 -9.51
CA ALA A 48 3.93 12.62 -9.97
C ALA A 48 4.21 11.11 -9.88
N TRP A 49 3.80 10.47 -8.78
CA TRP A 49 3.92 9.02 -8.64
C TRP A 49 3.10 8.27 -9.69
N LEU A 50 1.85 8.69 -9.97
CA LEU A 50 1.01 8.09 -11.02
C LEU A 50 1.67 8.18 -12.40
N LEU A 51 2.34 9.28 -12.71
CA LEU A 51 3.05 9.47 -13.98
C LEU A 51 4.32 8.62 -14.10
N GLN A 52 4.96 8.28 -12.97
CA GLN A 52 6.14 7.41 -12.93
C GLN A 52 5.80 5.93 -13.13
N GLN A 53 4.53 5.54 -12.95
CA GLN A 53 4.17 4.13 -13.05
C GLN A 53 4.23 3.64 -14.50
N PRO A 54 4.76 2.42 -14.73
CA PRO A 54 4.79 1.83 -16.05
C PRO A 54 3.36 1.69 -16.58
N ARG A 55 3.12 2.18 -17.79
CA ARG A 55 1.86 1.96 -18.50
C ARG A 55 1.93 0.60 -19.16
N PRO A 56 1.04 -0.36 -18.82
CA PRO A 56 1.03 -1.65 -19.48
C PRO A 56 0.81 -1.45 -20.98
N SER A 57 1.78 -1.86 -21.79
CA SER A 57 1.69 -1.91 -23.24
C SER A 57 0.61 -2.91 -23.64
N GLY A 58 -0.63 -2.44 -23.80
CA GLY A 58 -1.81 -3.28 -24.05
C GLY A 58 -3.08 -2.79 -23.36
N GLN A 59 -2.96 -1.96 -22.31
CA GLN A 59 -4.12 -1.27 -21.73
C GLN A 59 -4.35 0.06 -22.46
N THR A 60 -4.84 -0.01 -23.71
CA THR A 60 -5.17 1.15 -24.57
C THR A 60 -6.23 2.08 -23.96
N ARG A 61 -6.88 1.68 -22.85
CA ARG A 61 -7.99 2.40 -22.22
C ARG A 61 -7.58 3.24 -20.99
N GLN A 62 -6.33 3.15 -20.52
CA GLN A 62 -5.89 4.03 -19.43
C GLN A 62 -5.64 5.43 -19.98
N MET A 63 -6.49 6.38 -19.60
CA MET A 63 -6.23 7.79 -19.86
C MET A 63 -5.11 8.29 -18.95
N PRO A 64 -4.29 9.26 -19.39
CA PRO A 64 -3.40 9.99 -18.50
C PRO A 64 -4.19 10.50 -17.29
N PRO A 65 -3.61 10.46 -16.08
CA PRO A 65 -4.25 11.08 -14.93
C PRO A 65 -4.48 12.57 -15.23
N PRO A 66 -5.62 13.15 -14.83
CA PRO A 66 -5.83 14.59 -14.93
C PRO A 66 -4.76 15.37 -14.18
N ALA A 67 -4.55 16.64 -14.53
CA ALA A 67 -3.55 17.46 -13.86
C ALA A 67 -3.85 17.54 -12.36
N ALA A 68 -2.79 17.59 -11.54
CA ALA A 68 -2.92 17.60 -10.10
C ALA A 68 -3.86 18.69 -9.56
N ALA A 69 -3.88 19.87 -10.20
CA ALA A 69 -4.75 20.99 -9.83
C ALA A 69 -6.24 20.74 -10.13
N ASP A 70 -6.53 19.86 -11.08
CA ASP A 70 -7.90 19.54 -11.49
C ASP A 70 -8.47 18.35 -10.70
N LEU A 71 -7.64 17.68 -9.89
CA LEU A 71 -8.11 16.62 -9.00
C LEU A 71 -8.81 17.24 -7.79
N GLY A 72 -10.02 16.76 -7.51
CA GLY A 72 -10.74 17.03 -6.28
C GLY A 72 -10.12 16.28 -5.09
N THR A 73 -10.96 15.83 -4.16
CA THR A 73 -10.50 14.98 -3.05
C THR A 73 -9.88 13.69 -3.59
N VAL A 74 -8.72 13.33 -3.06
CA VAL A 74 -7.99 12.10 -3.41
C VAL A 74 -7.92 11.19 -2.18
N ARG A 75 -8.34 9.94 -2.35
CA ARG A 75 -8.22 8.90 -1.34
C ARG A 75 -7.17 7.90 -1.74
N VAL A 76 -6.23 7.64 -0.85
CA VAL A 76 -5.18 6.62 -1.02
C VAL A 76 -5.38 5.53 0.02
N SER A 77 -5.47 4.29 -0.44
CA SER A 77 -5.54 3.10 0.41
C SER A 77 -4.36 2.18 0.07
N THR A 78 -3.47 1.97 1.03
CA THR A 78 -2.35 1.04 0.90
C THR A 78 -2.63 -0.21 1.72
N VAL A 79 -2.55 -1.38 1.09
CA VAL A 79 -2.65 -2.69 1.73
C VAL A 79 -1.27 -3.33 1.72
N LEU A 80 -0.75 -3.62 2.90
CA LEU A 80 0.53 -4.26 3.10
C LEU A 80 0.28 -5.67 3.61
N PHE A 81 0.70 -6.66 2.84
CA PHE A 81 0.49 -8.07 3.20
C PHE A 81 1.67 -8.60 4.00
N ASP A 82 1.37 -9.56 4.87
CA ASP A 82 2.37 -10.41 5.54
C ASP A 82 3.47 -9.59 6.26
N ARG A 83 3.05 -8.60 7.06
CA ARG A 83 3.94 -7.74 7.84
C ARG A 83 4.15 -8.29 9.24
N PRO A 84 5.40 -8.35 9.74
CA PRO A 84 5.66 -8.71 11.13
C PRO A 84 4.91 -7.78 12.10
N VAL A 85 4.30 -8.35 13.14
CA VAL A 85 3.69 -7.60 14.23
C VAL A 85 4.75 -6.71 14.88
N GLY A 86 4.43 -5.43 15.03
CA GLY A 86 5.38 -4.41 15.51
C GLY A 86 6.17 -3.69 14.42
N THR A 87 5.89 -3.96 13.13
CA THR A 87 6.38 -3.12 12.02
C THR A 87 5.95 -1.67 12.29
N ARG A 88 6.90 -0.81 12.65
CA ARG A 88 6.65 0.63 12.75
C ARG A 88 6.46 1.17 11.36
N ILE A 89 5.27 1.69 11.11
CA ILE A 89 5.03 2.60 10.00
C ILE A 89 5.35 3.97 10.55
N ASP A 90 6.62 4.36 10.46
CA ASP A 90 7.06 5.66 10.95
C ASP A 90 6.18 6.74 10.31
N ALA A 91 5.78 7.76 11.08
CA ALA A 91 4.88 8.83 10.63
C ALA A 91 5.39 9.58 9.38
N ALA A 92 6.68 9.43 9.04
CA ALA A 92 7.24 9.86 7.76
C ALA A 92 6.66 9.10 6.54
N THR A 93 6.29 7.83 6.71
CA THR A 93 5.54 7.00 5.74
C THR A 93 4.06 7.39 5.68
N ALA A 94 3.55 8.00 6.75
CA ALA A 94 2.15 8.41 6.88
C ALA A 94 1.87 9.82 6.32
N ALA A 95 2.90 10.53 5.85
CA ALA A 95 2.76 11.93 5.48
C ALA A 95 3.24 12.32 4.08
N LEU A 96 3.90 11.47 3.27
CA LEU A 96 4.20 11.58 1.81
C LEU A 96 5.44 10.73 1.42
N PRO A 97 5.63 10.25 0.17
CA PRO A 97 4.69 9.97 -0.92
C PRO A 97 4.33 8.47 -0.93
N LEU A 98 3.45 8.06 -1.84
CA LEU A 98 3.17 6.65 -2.12
C LEU A 98 4.44 5.79 -2.15
N PRO A 99 4.39 4.54 -1.65
CA PRO A 99 5.58 3.71 -1.49
C PRO A 99 6.33 3.57 -2.81
N SER A 100 7.64 3.82 -2.81
CA SER A 100 8.50 3.59 -3.97
C SER A 100 8.75 2.11 -4.22
N GLN A 101 8.67 1.31 -3.16
CA GLN A 101 8.86 -0.13 -3.17
C GLN A 101 7.80 -0.86 -2.35
N GLY A 102 7.54 -2.12 -2.69
CA GLY A 102 6.63 -2.98 -1.96
C GLY A 102 7.19 -4.39 -1.77
N ARG A 103 6.36 -5.26 -1.19
CA ARG A 103 6.52 -6.72 -1.18
C ARG A 103 5.50 -7.34 -2.12
N PRO A 104 5.73 -8.58 -2.60
CA PRO A 104 4.77 -9.26 -3.45
C PRO A 104 3.35 -9.18 -2.88
N ARG A 105 2.40 -8.80 -3.74
CA ARG A 105 0.97 -8.64 -3.42
C ARG A 105 0.57 -7.37 -2.68
N ASP A 106 1.51 -6.56 -2.18
CA ASP A 106 1.15 -5.24 -1.65
C ASP A 106 0.35 -4.47 -2.72
N GLU A 107 -0.65 -3.70 -2.27
CA GLU A 107 -1.59 -3.00 -3.15
C GLU A 107 -1.68 -1.52 -2.77
N VAL A 108 -1.72 -0.67 -3.78
CA VAL A 108 -2.02 0.76 -3.66
C VAL A 108 -3.26 1.04 -4.50
N THR A 109 -4.33 1.47 -3.84
CA THR A 109 -5.53 2.00 -4.49
C THR A 109 -5.55 3.52 -4.35
N ILE A 110 -5.78 4.22 -5.47
CA ILE A 110 -5.96 5.67 -5.51
C ILE A 110 -7.33 5.93 -6.15
N ASP A 111 -8.22 6.56 -5.40
CA ASP A 111 -9.52 7.04 -5.89
C ASP A 111 -9.47 8.58 -5.95
N ALA A 112 -9.92 9.19 -7.05
CA ALA A 112 -9.97 10.64 -7.21
C ALA A 112 -11.19 11.08 -8.02
N CYS A 113 -11.62 12.32 -7.81
CA CYS A 113 -12.67 12.97 -8.61
C CYS A 113 -12.07 14.03 -9.53
N ASN A 114 -12.64 14.19 -10.73
CA ASN A 114 -12.46 15.37 -11.59
C ASN A 114 -13.67 15.49 -12.53
N ALA A 115 -14.28 16.68 -12.62
CA ALA A 115 -15.33 17.03 -13.59
C ALA A 115 -16.46 15.99 -13.74
N GLY A 116 -17.02 15.50 -12.62
CA GLY A 116 -18.10 14.49 -12.64
C GLY A 116 -17.63 13.06 -12.94
N GLN A 117 -16.33 12.83 -13.04
CA GLN A 117 -15.73 11.50 -13.21
C GLN A 117 -15.03 11.06 -11.92
N ARG A 118 -15.24 9.79 -11.55
CA ARG A 118 -14.45 9.08 -10.55
C ARG A 118 -13.41 8.22 -11.25
N TYR A 119 -12.17 8.44 -10.88
CA TYR A 119 -11.01 7.68 -11.30
C TYR A 119 -10.61 6.73 -10.18
N ARG A 120 -10.26 5.51 -10.53
CA ARG A 120 -9.67 4.53 -9.63
C ARG A 120 -8.49 3.86 -10.30
N TRP A 121 -7.33 3.96 -9.68
CA TRP A 121 -6.14 3.21 -10.06
C TRP A 121 -5.81 2.20 -8.97
N VAL A 122 -5.60 0.94 -9.35
CA VAL A 122 -5.17 -0.13 -8.44
C VAL A 122 -3.84 -0.68 -8.94
N TYR A 123 -2.79 -0.45 -8.16
CA TYR A 123 -1.45 -0.93 -8.41
C TYR A 123 -1.11 -2.06 -7.45
N VAL A 124 -0.41 -3.06 -7.95
CA VAL A 124 0.13 -4.16 -7.14
C VAL A 124 1.63 -4.24 -7.34
N TRP A 125 2.36 -4.52 -6.26
CA TRP A 125 3.79 -4.74 -6.37
C TRP A 125 4.07 -6.12 -6.98
N GLN A 126 4.75 -6.13 -8.11
CA GLN A 126 5.23 -7.34 -8.77
C GLN A 126 6.75 -7.37 -8.76
N GLN A 127 7.33 -8.55 -8.52
CA GLN A 127 8.79 -8.75 -8.55
C GLN A 127 9.30 -9.24 -9.91
N THR A 128 8.41 -9.75 -10.76
CA THR A 128 8.74 -10.37 -12.05
C THR A 128 7.92 -9.71 -13.16
N PRO A 129 8.52 -9.33 -14.30
CA PRO A 129 9.92 -9.53 -14.68
C PRO A 129 10.92 -8.55 -14.02
N ALA A 130 10.42 -7.45 -13.45
CA ALA A 130 11.21 -6.49 -12.67
C ALA A 130 10.38 -5.95 -11.50
N ALA A 131 11.06 -5.61 -10.41
CA ALA A 131 10.43 -5.09 -9.19
C ALA A 131 9.83 -3.70 -9.44
N ALA A 132 8.51 -3.63 -9.56
CA ALA A 132 7.78 -2.40 -9.82
C ALA A 132 6.30 -2.50 -9.40
N TRP A 133 5.70 -1.34 -9.16
CA TRP A 133 4.25 -1.21 -9.10
C TRP A 133 3.67 -1.37 -10.50
N GLN A 134 2.80 -2.35 -10.66
CA GLN A 134 2.14 -2.64 -11.92
C GLN A 134 0.66 -2.30 -11.79
N LEU A 135 0.13 -1.56 -12.76
CA LEU A 135 -1.29 -1.27 -12.81
C LEU A 135 -2.06 -2.56 -13.05
N ARG A 136 -2.84 -2.98 -12.05
CA ARG A 136 -3.71 -4.15 -12.13
C ARG A 136 -5.06 -3.78 -12.73
N THR A 137 -5.64 -2.68 -12.26
CA THR A 137 -6.98 -2.25 -12.66
C THR A 137 -7.04 -0.74 -12.75
N TYR A 138 -7.65 -0.23 -13.83
CA TYR A 138 -8.04 1.16 -13.97
C TYR A 138 -9.54 1.23 -14.24
N GLN A 139 -10.24 2.13 -13.55
CA GLN A 139 -11.65 2.42 -13.78
C GLN A 139 -11.87 3.93 -13.83
N MET A 140 -12.72 4.34 -14.76
CA MET A 140 -13.24 5.70 -14.88
C MET A 140 -14.75 5.60 -15.06
N LYS A 141 -15.51 6.29 -14.22
CA LYS A 141 -16.97 6.27 -14.26
C LYS A 141 -17.53 7.66 -13.99
N THR A 142 -18.54 8.04 -14.75
CA THR A 142 -19.35 9.22 -14.44
C THR A 142 -20.12 8.99 -13.16
N VAL A 143 -19.97 9.88 -12.17
CA VAL A 143 -20.68 9.81 -10.90
C VAL A 143 -21.04 11.21 -10.42
N ALA A 144 -22.26 11.38 -9.91
CA ALA A 144 -22.80 12.67 -9.51
C ALA A 144 -22.08 13.27 -8.30
N ASP A 145 -21.50 12.44 -7.43
CA ASP A 145 -20.76 12.86 -6.25
C ASP A 145 -19.36 13.44 -6.56
N CYS A 146 -18.86 13.24 -7.78
CA CYS A 146 -17.65 13.91 -8.29
C CYS A 146 -17.97 15.16 -9.13
N ALA A 147 -19.24 15.51 -9.31
CA ALA A 147 -19.59 16.84 -9.82
C ALA A 147 -19.26 17.84 -8.71
N ALA A 148 -18.54 18.92 -9.04
CA ALA A 148 -18.41 20.02 -8.10
C ALA A 148 -19.83 20.44 -7.66
N PRO A 149 -20.05 20.84 -6.40
CA PRO A 149 -21.24 21.60 -6.08
C PRO A 149 -21.31 22.73 -7.11
N PRO A 150 -22.47 22.97 -7.76
CA PRO A 150 -22.59 24.16 -8.59
C PRO A 150 -22.12 25.33 -7.71
N ASP A 151 -21.12 26.08 -8.19
CA ASP A 151 -20.72 27.33 -7.55
C ASP A 151 -22.03 28.04 -7.21
N GLU A 152 -22.31 28.18 -5.92
CA GLU A 152 -23.44 28.95 -5.46
C GLU A 152 -23.09 30.36 -5.90
N ALA A 153 -23.58 30.72 -7.09
CA ALA A 153 -23.33 32.00 -7.72
C ALA A 153 -23.65 33.05 -6.67
N MET A 154 -22.60 33.67 -6.12
CA MET A 154 -22.75 34.77 -5.19
C MET A 154 -23.79 35.72 -5.77
N PRO A 155 -24.85 36.07 -5.03
CA PRO A 155 -25.79 37.07 -5.53
C PRO A 155 -24.99 38.34 -5.77
N ALA A 156 -24.95 38.75 -7.05
CA ALA A 156 -24.37 40.02 -7.46
C ALA A 156 -25.05 41.12 -6.62
N SER A 157 -24.31 41.61 -5.63
CA SER A 157 -24.73 42.70 -4.80
C SER A 157 -24.43 43.99 -5.56
N GLY A 158 -25.46 44.56 -6.18
CA GLY A 158 -25.60 45.99 -6.42
C GLY A 158 -24.91 46.59 -7.66
N SER A 159 -25.72 47.21 -8.52
CA SER A 159 -25.73 48.67 -8.73
C SER A 159 -27.13 49.09 -9.16
#